data_AF-A0A258JFU7-F1
#
_entry.id   AF-A0A258JFU7-F1
#
_cell.length_a   1.000
_cell.length_b   1.000
_cell.length_c   1.000
_cell.angle_alpha   90.00
_cell.angle_beta   90.00
_cell.angle_gamma   90.00
#
_symmetry.space_group_name_H-M   'P 1'
#
loop_
_entity.id
_entity.type
_entity.pdbx_description
1 polymer ?
#
loop_
_entity_poly.entity_id
_entity_poly.type
_entity_poly.pdbx_seq_one_letter_code
_entity_poly.pdbx_strand_id
1 'polypeptide(L)'
;MKSFFLYISLIFCTLNASAQINELGVFVGGINYIGDVGPTDYIAPNEPAFGVLYKWNRSARHAWRFSYYQGSLKSKDIDSEVPSRNLRGYSFENSI
;
A
#
# COMPACT_ATOMS: atom_id res chain seq x y z
N MET A 1 4.90 39.47 12.24
CA MET A 1 4.87 38.16 11.54
C MET A 1 6.13 37.34 11.78
N LYS A 2 7.35 37.87 11.57
CA LYS A 2 8.62 37.14 11.80
C LYS A 2 8.78 36.59 13.23
N SER A 3 8.40 37.37 14.25
CA SER A 3 8.49 36.97 15.66
C SER A 3 7.52 35.83 16.02
N PHE A 4 6.33 35.80 15.41
CA PHE A 4 5.33 34.75 15.63
C PHE A 4 5.81 33.38 15.11
N PHE A 5 6.44 33.36 13.94
CA PHE A 5 7.07 32.17 13.38
C PHE A 5 8.21 31.65 14.26
N LEU A 6 8.96 32.57 14.88
CA LEU A 6 10.05 32.27 15.82
C LEU A 6 9.54 31.58 17.08
N TYR A 7 8.44 32.07 17.66
CA TYR A 7 7.81 31.45 18.83
C TYR A 7 7.24 30.06 18.52
N ILE A 8 6.61 29.88 17.35
CA ILE A 8 6.14 28.56 16.90
C ILE A 8 7.31 27.58 16.76
N SER A 9 8.41 27.99 16.13
CA SER A 9 9.60 27.16 15.97
C SER A 9 10.20 26.73 17.32
N LEU A 10 10.29 27.65 18.29
CA LEU A 10 10.82 27.34 19.62
C LEU A 10 9.98 26.29 20.36
N ILE A 11 8.64 26.33 20.21
CA ILE A 11 7.73 25.35 20.81
C ILE A 11 8.03 23.94 20.27
N PHE A 12 8.21 23.80 18.96
CA PHE A 12 8.50 22.49 18.34
C PHE A 12 9.87 21.93 18.75
N CYS A 13 10.88 22.77 19.02
CA CYS A 13 12.20 22.33 19.47
C CYS A 13 12.20 21.68 20.87
N THR A 14 11.17 21.90 21.69
CA THR A 14 11.07 21.33 23.05
C THR A 14 10.33 20.00 23.10
N LEU A 15 9.75 19.56 21.98
CA LEU A 15 9.02 18.29 21.91
C LEU A 15 10.01 17.12 21.81
N ASN A 16 10.08 16.30 22.86
CA ASN A 16 10.82 15.05 22.83
C ASN A 16 10.02 14.01 22.04
N ALA A 17 10.58 13.49 20.94
CA ALA A 17 9.96 12.42 20.17
C ALA A 17 10.28 11.06 20.79
N SER A 18 9.26 10.37 21.29
CA SER A 18 9.37 8.96 21.69
C SER A 18 9.18 8.06 20.48
N ALA A 19 10.05 7.05 20.30
CA ALA A 19 9.86 6.05 19.27
C ALA A 19 8.62 5.21 19.58
N GLN A 20 7.67 5.12 18.65
CA GLN A 20 6.48 4.28 18.82
C GLN A 20 6.90 2.80 18.79
N ILE A 21 6.72 2.10 19.91
CA ILE A 21 6.95 0.64 19.99
C ILE A 21 5.88 -0.08 19.17
N ASN A 22 4.64 0.40 19.21
CA ASN A 22 3.50 -0.16 18.50
C ASN A 22 2.88 0.91 17.60
N GLU A 23 2.71 0.58 16.33
CA GLU A 23 2.08 1.44 15.34
C GLU A 23 0.85 0.72 14.80
N LEU A 24 -0.29 1.42 14.77
CA LEU A 24 -1.52 0.98 14.11
C LEU A 24 -1.80 1.96 12.96
N GLY A 25 -2.06 1.42 11.77
CA GLY A 25 -2.33 2.20 10.58
C GLY A 25 -3.46 1.60 9.76
N VAL A 26 -3.92 2.40 8.81
CA VAL A 26 -4.88 1.99 7.79
C VAL A 26 -4.24 2.10 6.41
N PHE A 27 -4.67 1.25 5.49
CA PHE A 27 -4.32 1.31 4.08
C PHE A 27 -5.56 1.65 3.28
N VAL A 28 -5.41 2.57 2.34
CA VAL A 28 -6.40 2.89 1.31
C VAL A 28 -5.61 3.12 0.03
N GLY A 29 -5.90 2.36 -1.02
CA GLY A 29 -5.15 2.43 -2.26
C GLY A 29 -5.72 1.51 -3.32
N GLY A 30 -4.94 1.26 -4.37
CA GLY A 30 -5.28 0.28 -5.40
C GLY A 30 -4.48 -1.01 -5.23
N ILE A 31 -5.04 -2.12 -5.70
CA ILE A 31 -4.38 -3.41 -5.84
C ILE A 31 -4.26 -3.79 -7.32
N ASN A 32 -3.22 -4.55 -7.63
CA ASN A 32 -2.98 -5.11 -8.97
C ASN A 32 -2.65 -6.58 -8.86
N TYR A 33 -3.19 -7.37 -9.78
CA TYR A 33 -2.81 -8.76 -9.94
C TYR A 33 -1.61 -8.88 -10.89
N ILE A 34 -0.61 -9.67 -10.51
CA ILE A 34 0.49 -10.06 -11.38
C ILE A 34 0.56 -11.59 -11.37
N GLY A 35 0.33 -12.21 -12.53
CA GLY A 35 0.33 -13.66 -12.64
C GLY A 35 0.15 -14.14 -14.07
N ASP A 36 -0.45 -15.33 -14.22
CA ASP A 36 -0.60 -15.96 -15.53
C ASP A 36 -1.62 -15.24 -16.42
N VAL A 37 -2.77 -14.85 -15.87
CA VAL A 37 -3.85 -14.16 -16.59
C VAL A 37 -3.69 -12.64 -16.47
N GLY A 38 -3.61 -11.93 -17.59
CA GLY A 38 -3.56 -10.47 -17.59
C GLY A 38 -2.42 -9.80 -18.35
N PRO A 39 -2.32 -8.47 -18.23
CA PRO A 39 -1.16 -7.70 -18.67
C PRO A 39 0.11 -8.08 -17.88
N THR A 40 1.27 -7.73 -18.43
CA THR A 40 2.59 -7.94 -17.80
C THR A 40 3.10 -6.70 -17.07
N ASP A 41 2.26 -5.67 -16.95
CA ASP A 41 2.60 -4.43 -16.27
C ASP A 41 2.74 -4.65 -14.77
N TYR A 42 3.90 -4.32 -14.23
CA TYR A 42 4.22 -4.55 -12.83
C TYR A 42 3.49 -3.58 -11.88
N ILE A 43 3.17 -2.38 -12.34
CA ILE A 43 2.52 -1.33 -11.54
C ILE A 43 1.34 -0.79 -12.32
N ALA A 44 0.20 -1.46 -12.19
CA ALA A 44 -1.08 -1.05 -12.79
C ALA A 44 -2.24 -1.35 -11.82
N PRO A 45 -2.39 -0.57 -10.72
CA PRO A 45 -3.50 -0.75 -9.80
C PRO A 45 -4.84 -0.48 -10.50
N ASN A 46 -5.69 -1.49 -10.58
CA ASN A 46 -6.94 -1.44 -11.35
C ASN A 46 -8.19 -1.55 -10.47
N GLU A 47 -8.05 -2.03 -9.23
CA GLU A 47 -9.16 -2.20 -8.29
C GLU A 47 -8.84 -1.51 -6.95
N PRO A 48 -9.81 -0.87 -6.28
CA PRO A 48 -9.60 -0.28 -4.96
C PRO A 48 -9.47 -1.36 -3.88
N ALA A 49 -8.66 -1.06 -2.86
CA ALA A 49 -8.50 -1.88 -1.68
C ALA A 49 -8.28 -1.03 -0.44
N PHE A 50 -8.64 -1.61 0.71
CA PHE A 50 -8.41 -1.02 2.01
C PHE A 50 -7.84 -2.07 2.95
N GLY A 51 -7.31 -1.64 4.09
CA GLY A 51 -6.76 -2.59 5.05
C GLY A 51 -6.29 -1.96 6.33
N VAL A 52 -5.79 -2.81 7.21
CA VAL A 52 -5.21 -2.43 8.49
C VAL A 52 -3.77 -2.92 8.56
N LEU A 53 -2.95 -2.13 9.24
CA LEU A 53 -1.56 -2.42 9.47
C LEU A 53 -1.26 -2.33 10.95
N TYR A 54 -0.61 -3.36 11.49
CA TYR A 54 0.00 -3.28 12.80
C TYR A 54 1.48 -3.56 12.69
N LYS A 55 2.30 -2.72 13.34
CA LYS A 55 3.75 -2.86 13.35
C LYS A 55 4.25 -2.76 14.78
N TRP A 56 5.06 -3.74 15.18
CA TRP A 56 5.72 -3.79 16.48
C TRP A 56 7.23 -3.67 16.29
N ASN A 57 7.80 -2.54 16.72
CA ASN A 57 9.24 -2.29 16.76
C ASN A 57 9.85 -2.89 18.04
N ARG A 58 10.11 -4.20 18.03
CA ARG A 58 10.65 -4.92 19.20
C ARG A 58 12.05 -4.45 19.63
N SER A 59 12.89 -4.04 18.68
CA SER A 59 14.22 -3.48 18.95
C SER A 59 14.61 -2.48 17.86
N ALA A 60 15.74 -1.78 18.02
CA ALA A 60 16.25 -0.84 17.02
C ALA A 60 16.52 -1.46 15.63
N ARG A 61 16.60 -2.80 15.51
CA ARG A 61 16.90 -3.52 14.26
C ARG A 61 15.86 -4.56 13.86
N HIS A 62 14.89 -4.84 14.73
CA HIS A 62 13.90 -5.90 14.49
C HIS A 62 12.49 -5.35 14.70
N ALA A 63 11.67 -5.49 13.67
CA ALA A 63 10.27 -5.13 13.71
C ALA A 63 9.43 -6.27 13.12
N TRP A 64 8.24 -6.47 13.67
CA TRP A 64 7.23 -7.37 13.12
C TRP A 64 6.11 -6.52 12.53
N ARG A 65 5.65 -6.90 11.34
CA ARG A 65 4.56 -6.20 10.64
C ARG A 65 3.50 -7.23 10.28
N PHE A 66 2.29 -6.96 10.72
CA PHE A 66 1.09 -7.65 10.30
C PHE A 66 0.28 -6.71 9.41
N SER A 67 -0.21 -7.23 8.29
CA SER A 67 -1.05 -6.51 7.35
C SER A 67 -2.21 -7.37 6.93
N TYR A 68 -3.40 -6.78 6.97
CA TYR A 68 -4.61 -7.38 6.42
C TYR A 68 -5.18 -6.40 5.40
N TYR A 69 -5.43 -6.87 4.18
CA TYR A 69 -5.99 -6.08 3.09
C TYR A 69 -7.25 -6.78 2.58
N GLN A 70 -8.24 -5.97 2.23
CA GLN A 70 -9.50 -6.40 1.62
C GLN A 70 -9.69 -5.62 0.31
N GLY A 71 -10.00 -6.34 -0.77
CA GLY A 71 -10.29 -5.77 -2.09
C GLY A 71 -10.77 -6.82 -3.09
N SER A 72 -10.94 -6.41 -4.35
CA SER A 72 -11.21 -7.31 -5.47
C SER A 72 -9.99 -7.40 -6.37
N LEU A 73 -9.59 -8.61 -6.74
CA LEU A 73 -8.59 -8.86 -7.77
C LEU A 73 -9.30 -9.20 -9.07
N LYS A 74 -8.98 -8.45 -10.11
CA LYS A 74 -9.48 -8.68 -11.46
C LYS A 74 -8.36 -8.58 -12.46
N SER A 75 -8.37 -9.47 -13.45
CA SER A 75 -7.42 -9.44 -14.54
C SER A 75 -8.01 -10.09 -15.79
N LYS A 76 -7.61 -9.58 -16.96
CA LYS A 76 -8.04 -10.10 -18.26
C LYS A 76 -6.87 -10.12 -19.24
N ASP A 77 -6.75 -11.21 -19.97
CA ASP A 77 -5.73 -11.36 -21.00
C ASP A 77 -5.92 -10.37 -22.17
N ILE A 78 -7.15 -9.91 -22.42
CA ILE A 78 -7.46 -8.95 -23.49
C ILE A 78 -6.82 -7.58 -23.27
N ASP A 79 -6.44 -7.29 -22.03
CA ASP A 79 -5.77 -6.04 -21.65
C ASP A 79 -4.22 -6.18 -21.79
N SER A 80 -3.72 -7.33 -22.24
CA SER A 80 -2.28 -7.59 -22.42
C SER A 80 -1.76 -7.13 -23.78
N GLU A 81 -0.52 -6.65 -23.83
CA GLU A 81 0.17 -6.41 -25.11
C GLU A 81 0.66 -7.71 -25.79
N VAL A 82 0.61 -8.85 -25.08
CA VAL A 82 1.09 -10.13 -25.60
C VAL A 82 0.03 -10.78 -26.51
N PRO A 83 0.30 -11.01 -27.80
CA PRO A 83 -0.71 -11.53 -28.73
C PRO A 83 -1.26 -12.90 -28.34
N SER A 84 -0.43 -13.80 -27.81
CA SER A 84 -0.87 -15.13 -27.38
C SER A 84 -1.85 -15.08 -26.20
N ARG A 85 -1.71 -14.10 -25.29
CA ARG A 85 -2.66 -13.87 -24.21
C ARG A 85 -3.98 -13.32 -24.76
N ASN A 86 -3.92 -12.31 -25.64
CA ASN A 86 -5.12 -11.81 -26.32
C ASN A 86 -5.92 -12.92 -27.03
N LEU A 87 -5.24 -13.85 -27.71
CA LEU A 87 -5.87 -15.01 -28.35
C LEU A 87 -6.46 -16.01 -27.33
N ARG A 88 -5.84 -16.14 -26.15
CA ARG A 88 -6.29 -17.01 -25.05
C ARG A 88 -7.53 -16.47 -24.36
N GLY A 89 -7.60 -15.15 -24.14
CA GLY A 89 -8.81 -14.45 -23.69
C GLY A 89 -9.30 -14.82 -22.29
N TYR A 90 -8.42 -15.28 -21.38
CA TYR A 90 -8.84 -15.60 -20.01
C TYR A 90 -9.14 -14.35 -19.19
N SER A 91 -10.05 -14.52 -18.24
CA SER A 91 -10.40 -13.49 -17.27
C SER A 91 -10.79 -14.11 -15.94
N PHE A 92 -10.47 -13.43 -14.85
CA PHE A 92 -10.98 -13.81 -13.53
C PHE A 92 -11.31 -12.57 -12.70
N GLU A 93 -12.13 -12.81 -11.69
CA GLU A 93 -12.47 -11.87 -10.63
C GLU A 93 -12.55 -12.65 -9.32
N ASN A 94 -11.89 -12.16 -8.27
CA ASN A 94 -11.89 -12.80 -6.96
C ASN A 94 -11.80 -11.76 -5.84
N SER A 95 -12.54 -11.97 -4.75
CA SER A 95 -12.41 -11.15 -3.55
C SER A 95 -11.33 -11.71 -2.62
N ILE A 96 -10.47 -10.82 -2.12
CA ILE A 96 -9.44 -11.13 -1.12
C ILE A 96 -9.52 -10.18 0.05
#